data_AF-A0A1Z1WS06-F1
#
_entry.id   AF-A0A1Z1WS06-F1
#
_cell.length_a   1.000
_cell.length_b   1.000
_cell.length_c   1.000
_cell.angle_alpha   90.00
_cell.angle_beta   90.00
_cell.angle_gamma   90.00
#
_symmetry.space_group_name_H-M   'P 1'
#
loop_
_entity.id
_entity.type
_entity.pdbx_description
1 polymer ?
#
loop_
_entity_poly.entity_id
_entity_poly.type
_entity_poly.pdbx_seq_one_letter_code
_entity_poly.pdbx_strand_id
1 'polypeptide(L)'
;MARLYVSNQALVLGFGLAVVVGVPVGTALGRFRLLERYADVYLNILLVTPVAAVIPLLVMSFGVGLASRVALVTAFSVVMVIVNSRAGVRQVDRR
;
A
#
# COMPACT_ATOMS: atom_id res chain seq x y z
N MET A 1 15.01 -6.02 -23.99
CA MET A 1 14.20 -4.83 -23.61
C MET A 1 12.72 -5.13 -23.35
N ALA A 2 11.97 -5.82 -24.22
CA ALA A 2 10.50 -5.94 -24.12
C ALA A 2 9.94 -6.54 -22.81
N ARG A 3 10.66 -7.48 -22.16
CA ARG A 3 10.20 -8.13 -20.91
C ARG A 3 10.36 -7.26 -19.65
N LEU A 4 11.24 -6.26 -19.68
CA LEU A 4 11.42 -5.31 -18.57
C LEU A 4 10.22 -4.38 -18.44
N TYR A 5 9.65 -3.96 -19.57
CA TYR A 5 8.44 -3.14 -19.61
C TYR A 5 7.23 -3.88 -19.02
N VAL A 6 7.07 -5.17 -19.36
CA VAL A 6 5.96 -5.99 -18.84
C VAL A 6 6.08 -6.24 -17.32
N SER A 7 7.30 -6.38 -16.78
CA SER A 7 7.49 -6.46 -15.33
C SER A 7 7.25 -5.13 -14.63
N ASN A 8 7.63 -4.01 -15.24
CA ASN A 8 7.44 -2.68 -14.65
C ASN A 8 5.98 -2.20 -14.69
N GLN A 9 5.16 -2.72 -15.60
CA GLN A 9 3.73 -2.38 -15.67
C GLN A 9 2.98 -2.67 -14.36
N ALA A 10 3.25 -3.83 -13.75
CA ALA A 10 2.61 -4.18 -12.48
C ALA A 10 3.00 -3.21 -11.36
N LEU A 11 4.27 -2.80 -11.34
CA LEU A 11 4.78 -1.83 -10.38
C LEU A 11 4.10 -0.47 -10.56
N VAL A 12 4.13 0.08 -11.78
CA VAL A 12 3.58 1.41 -12.06
C VAL A 12 2.07 1.47 -11.78
N LEU A 13 1.31 0.49 -12.24
CA LEU A 13 -0.14 0.45 -12.03
C LEU A 13 -0.49 0.20 -10.56
N GLY A 14 0.12 -0.81 -9.94
CA GLY A 14 -0.17 -1.16 -8.55
C GLY A 14 0.26 -0.07 -7.57
N PHE A 15 1.44 0.51 -7.77
CA PHE A 15 1.90 1.64 -6.98
C PHE A 15 1.05 2.88 -7.21
N GLY A 16 0.64 3.16 -8.45
CA GLY A 16 -0.29 4.25 -8.76
C GLY A 16 -1.59 4.14 -7.97
N LEU A 17 -2.20 2.94 -7.95
CA LEU A 17 -3.39 2.66 -7.14
C LEU A 17 -3.12 2.82 -5.64
N ALA A 18 -1.98 2.31 -5.16
CA ALA A 18 -1.57 2.45 -3.77
C ALA A 18 -1.40 3.92 -3.35
N VAL A 19 -0.88 4.78 -4.24
CA VAL A 19 -0.76 6.23 -4.00
C VAL A 19 -2.13 6.88 -3.93
N VAL A 20 -3.00 6.61 -4.91
CA VAL A 20 -4.35 7.20 -4.99
C VAL A 20 -5.18 6.88 -3.74
N VAL A 21 -5.04 5.68 -3.17
CA VAL A 21 -5.76 5.30 -1.96
C VAL A 21 -5.00 5.68 -0.69
N GLY A 22 -3.70 5.41 -0.66
CA GLY A 22 -2.88 5.52 0.55
C GLY A 22 -2.59 6.95 0.96
N VAL A 23 -2.46 7.88 0.02
CA VAL A 23 -2.22 9.29 0.34
C VAL A 23 -3.45 9.90 1.04
N PRO A 24 -4.68 9.83 0.51
CA PRO A 24 -5.86 10.34 1.22
C PRO A 24 -6.04 9.73 2.61
N VAL A 25 -5.88 8.40 2.74
CA VAL A 25 -6.01 7.70 4.03
C VAL A 25 -4.92 8.14 5.00
N GLY A 26 -3.66 8.16 4.58
CA GLY A 26 -2.54 8.62 5.42
C GLY A 26 -2.68 10.07 5.84
N THR A 27 -3.22 10.91 4.96
CA THR A 27 -3.50 12.33 5.26
C THR A 27 -4.59 12.47 6.32
N ALA A 28 -5.68 11.70 6.20
CA ALA A 28 -6.74 11.67 7.20
C ALA A 28 -6.23 11.17 8.55
N LEU A 29 -5.44 10.09 8.57
CA LEU A 29 -4.83 9.57 9.80
C LEU A 29 -3.85 10.56 10.44
N GLY A 30 -3.09 11.31 9.64
CA GLY A 30 -2.19 12.36 10.13
C GLY A 30 -2.92 13.50 10.83
N ARG A 31 -4.17 13.77 10.43
CA ARG A 31 -4.99 14.86 10.97
C ARG A 31 -5.81 14.45 12.20
N PHE A 32 -6.29 13.21 12.27
CA PHE A 32 -7.19 12.74 13.33
C PHE A 32 -6.51 11.74 14.28
N ARG A 33 -6.04 12.23 15.44
CA ARG A 33 -5.33 11.41 16.46
C ARG A 33 -6.11 10.19 16.97
N LEU A 34 -7.45 10.27 17.02
CA LEU A 34 -8.28 9.14 17.46
C LEU A 34 -8.29 8.01 16.42
N LEU A 35 -8.50 8.36 15.13
CA LEU A 35 -8.53 7.41 14.02
C LEU A 35 -7.17 6.73 13.85
N GLU A 36 -6.10 7.49 14.03
CA GLU A 36 -4.73 7.00 14.03
C GLU A 36 -4.49 5.92 15.08
N ARG A 37 -4.95 6.10 16.32
CA ARG A 37 -4.72 5.13 17.40
C ARG A 37 -5.29 3.76 17.08
N TYR A 38 -6.46 3.72 16.45
CA TYR A 38 -7.06 2.46 15.98
C TYR A 38 -6.32 1.91 14.77
N ALA A 39 -6.04 2.76 13.76
CA ALA A 39 -5.37 2.34 12.54
C ALA A 39 -3.94 1.83 12.80
N ASP A 40 -3.23 2.38 13.78
CA ASP A 40 -1.85 2.00 14.10
C ASP A 40 -1.71 0.52 14.43
N VAL A 41 -2.66 -0.06 15.17
CA VAL A 41 -2.63 -1.48 15.49
C VAL A 41 -2.67 -2.32 14.20
N TYR A 42 -3.60 -1.99 13.30
CA TYR A 42 -3.75 -2.70 12.02
C TYR A 42 -2.58 -2.46 11.07
N LEU A 43 -2.10 -1.22 10.96
CA LEU A 43 -0.96 -0.87 10.11
C LEU A 43 0.31 -1.60 10.56
N ASN A 44 0.56 -1.67 11.87
CA ASN A 44 1.71 -2.43 12.39
C ASN A 44 1.59 -3.92 12.07
N ILE A 45 0.41 -4.54 12.26
CA ILE A 45 0.18 -5.94 11.91
C ILE A 45 0.45 -6.19 10.41
N LEU A 46 -0.08 -5.32 9.55
CA LEU A 46 0.10 -5.42 8.10
C LEU A 46 1.56 -5.26 7.67
N LEU A 47 2.35 -4.43 8.36
CA LEU A 47 3.77 -4.22 8.05
C LEU A 47 4.63 -5.46 8.33
N VAL A 48 4.31 -6.24 9.37
CA VAL A 48 5.00 -7.49 9.69
C VAL A 48 4.37 -8.71 9.01
N THR A 49 3.25 -8.55 8.33
CA THR A 49 2.58 -9.66 7.63
C THR A 49 3.46 -10.14 6.47
N PRO A 50 3.82 -11.43 6.41
CA PRO A 50 4.68 -11.94 5.36
C PRO A 50 3.97 -11.93 4.01
N VAL A 51 4.58 -11.26 3.02
CA VAL A 51 4.06 -11.20 1.64
C VAL A 51 3.80 -12.60 1.08
N ALA A 52 4.71 -13.54 1.40
CA ALA A 52 4.65 -14.92 0.92
C ALA A 52 3.33 -15.63 1.24
N ALA A 53 2.68 -15.31 2.36
CA ALA A 53 1.42 -15.94 2.77
C ALA A 53 0.22 -15.45 1.93
N VAL A 54 0.28 -14.23 1.41
CA VAL A 54 -0.83 -13.57 0.69
C VAL A 54 -0.78 -13.85 -0.81
N ILE A 55 0.41 -14.13 -1.36
CA ILE A 55 0.60 -14.51 -2.78
C ILE A 55 -0.41 -15.56 -3.26
N PRO A 56 -0.54 -16.76 -2.64
CA PRO A 56 -1.42 -17.81 -3.15
C PRO A 56 -2.89 -17.37 -3.15
N LEU A 57 -3.34 -16.66 -2.11
CA LEU A 57 -4.71 -16.15 -2.03
C LEU A 57 -5.03 -15.17 -3.17
N LEU A 58 -4.10 -14.27 -3.47
CA LEU A 58 -4.25 -13.32 -4.58
C LEU A 58 -4.25 -14.02 -5.94
N VAL A 59 -3.39 -15.02 -6.11
CA VAL A 59 -3.35 -15.82 -7.35
C VAL A 59 -4.65 -16.63 -7.52
N MET A 60 -5.20 -17.20 -6.44
CA MET A 60 -6.49 -17.89 -6.49
C MET A 60 -7.66 -16.95 -6.81
N SER A 61 -7.59 -15.69 -6.34
CA SER A 61 -8.68 -14.72 -6.51
C SER A 61 -8.66 -14.02 -7.88
N PHE A 62 -7.47 -13.64 -8.36
CA PHE A 62 -7.30 -12.85 -9.59
C PHE A 62 -6.69 -13.64 -10.76
N GLY A 63 -6.33 -14.90 -10.54
CA GLY A 63 -5.63 -15.74 -11.51
C GLY A 63 -4.14 -15.45 -11.62
N VAL A 64 -3.44 -16.24 -12.44
CA VAL A 64 -2.03 -16.04 -12.75
C VAL A 64 -1.91 -14.98 -13.85
N GLY A 65 -1.29 -13.84 -13.56
CA GLY A 65 -1.08 -12.82 -14.59
C GLY A 65 -0.73 -11.43 -14.05
N LEU A 66 -1.01 -10.41 -14.86
CA LEU A 66 -0.77 -9.01 -14.50
C LEU A 66 -1.64 -8.57 -13.33
N ALA A 67 -2.92 -8.97 -13.29
CA ALA A 67 -3.87 -8.56 -12.27
C ALA A 67 -3.44 -8.97 -10.85
N SER A 68 -3.00 -10.21 -10.64
CA SER A 68 -2.51 -10.67 -9.34
C SER A 68 -1.22 -9.96 -8.91
N ARG A 69 -0.32 -9.67 -9.85
CA ARG A 69 0.90 -8.88 -9.56
C ARG A 69 0.57 -7.44 -9.18
N VAL A 70 -0.35 -6.80 -9.91
CA VAL A 70 -0.84 -5.44 -9.59
C VAL A 70 -1.49 -5.43 -8.22
N ALA A 71 -2.41 -6.37 -7.94
CA ALA A 71 -3.08 -6.47 -6.64
C ALA A 71 -2.09 -6.66 -5.50
N LEU A 72 -1.06 -7.48 -5.70
CA LEU A 72 0.00 -7.70 -4.73
C LEU A 72 0.80 -6.41 -4.47
N VAL A 73 1.27 -5.74 -5.52
CA VAL A 73 1.98 -4.46 -5.38
C VAL A 73 1.11 -3.45 -4.64
N THR A 74 -0.16 -3.32 -5.01
CA THR A 74 -1.09 -2.38 -4.38
C THR A 74 -1.27 -2.68 -2.89
N ALA A 75 -1.57 -3.94 -2.54
CA ALA A 75 -1.90 -4.34 -1.16
C ALA A 75 -0.75 -4.11 -0.18
N PHE A 76 0.49 -4.32 -0.61
CA PHE A 76 1.65 -4.13 0.25
C PHE A 76 2.20 -2.70 0.20
N SER A 77 2.16 -2.05 -0.95
CA SER A 77 2.65 -0.68 -1.08
C SER A 77 1.73 0.32 -0.39
N VAL A 78 0.41 0.10 -0.39
CA VAL A 78 -0.57 1.05 0.18
C VAL A 78 -0.31 1.30 1.66
N VAL A 79 0.09 0.28 2.41
CA VAL A 79 0.41 0.40 3.84
C VAL A 79 1.59 1.33 4.06
N MET A 80 2.67 1.15 3.30
CA MET A 80 3.84 2.03 3.36
C MET A 80 3.52 3.46 2.90
N VAL A 81 2.70 3.62 1.85
CA VAL A 81 2.24 4.94 1.39
C VAL A 81 1.45 5.65 2.51
N ILE A 82 0.54 4.95 3.19
CA ILE A 82 -0.25 5.50 4.30
C ILE A 82 0.68 5.99 5.41
N VAL A 83 1.63 5.14 5.84
CA VAL A 83 2.55 5.45 6.95
C VAL A 83 3.43 6.65 6.62
N ASN A 84 4.01 6.69 5.42
CA ASN A 84 4.86 7.81 5.00
C ASN A 84 4.05 9.10 4.82
N SER A 85 2.86 9.03 4.23
CA SER A 85 1.99 10.21 4.04
C SER A 85 1.57 10.81 5.38
N ARG A 86 1.20 9.95 6.34
CA ARG A 86 0.89 10.35 7.72
C ARG A 86 2.07 11.07 8.38
N ALA A 87 3.28 10.51 8.25
CA ALA A 87 4.49 11.11 8.80
C ALA A 87 4.76 12.49 8.18
N GLY A 88 4.56 12.63 6.87
CA GLY A 88 4.68 13.90 6.15
C GLY A 88 3.73 14.98 6.68
N VAL A 89 2.44 14.66 6.84
CA VAL A 89 1.44 15.61 7.37
C VAL A 89 1.81 16.09 8.77
N ARG A 90 2.25 15.17 9.64
CA ARG A 90 2.66 15.50 11.01
C ARG A 90 3.90 16.40 11.08
N GLN A 91 4.81 16.30 10.12
CA GLN A 91 5.99 17.18 10.10
C GLN A 91 5.60 18.63 9.78
N VAL A 92 4.55 18.84 8.97
CA VAL A 92 4.06 20.16 8.60
C VAL A 92 3.21 20.77 9.70
N ASP A 93 2.33 19.98 10.35
CA ASP A 93 1.44 20.43 11.43
C ASP A 93 2.17 20.84 12.73
N ARG A 94 3.45 20.48 12.85
CA ARG A 94 4.28 20.77 14.05
C ARG A 94 4.98 22.14 13.99
N ARG A 95 4.79 22.92 12.92
CA ARG A 95 5.23 24.32 12.78
C ARG A 95 4.03 25.24 12.98
#